data_AF-E3LIB4-F1
#
_entry.id   AF-E3LIB4-F1
#
_cell.length_a   1.000
_cell.length_b   1.000
_cell.length_c   1.000
_cell.angle_alpha   90.00
_cell.angle_beta   90.00
_cell.angle_gamma   90.00
#
_symmetry.space_group_name_H-M   'P 1'
#
loop_
_entity.id
_entity.type
_entity.pdbx_description
1 polymer ?
#
loop_
_entity_poly.entity_id
_entity_poly.type
_entity_poly.pdbx_seq_one_letter_code
_entity_poly.pdbx_strand_id
1 'polypeptide(L)'
;MDSSNKQATKVFDTPHLLENILSHVEFGMMRNLDFRLVSKSFNKEILRQIQKSHRKIKIEYIGKIFGDLRLTIADPQVAQRFDAYKTDIRVFVNNENFKLSEIDGYFKFIKKLEIVKIEQITTKSLWKLKKSIQNNLHDTIVNTLIGKNYSNIQSVKGLSDLCYGCSNCVDISRHCQEYGPVNLSSIFDVEEKFHFKLLTLTDR
;
A
#
# COMPACT_ATOMS: atom_id res chain seq x y z
N MET A 1 38.13 -10.14 -20.20
CA MET A 1 37.01 -9.25 -19.82
C MET A 1 37.04 -8.06 -20.75
N ASP A 2 36.16 -8.01 -21.74
CA ASP A 2 36.15 -7.00 -22.81
C ASP A 2 35.89 -5.59 -22.29
N SER A 3 36.52 -4.61 -22.95
CA SER A 3 36.43 -3.17 -22.65
C SER A 3 34.97 -2.66 -22.54
N SER A 4 34.05 -3.18 -23.38
CA SER A 4 32.63 -2.83 -23.33
C SER A 4 31.94 -3.24 -22.02
N ASN A 5 32.31 -4.37 -21.42
CA ASN A 5 31.79 -4.80 -20.12
C ASN A 5 32.27 -3.90 -18.98
N LYS A 6 33.45 -3.29 -19.08
CA LYS A 6 33.93 -2.33 -18.09
C LYS A 6 33.16 -1.01 -18.14
N GLN A 7 32.73 -0.58 -19.32
CA GLN A 7 31.96 0.66 -19.49
C GLN A 7 30.50 0.49 -19.03
N ALA A 8 29.86 -0.63 -19.37
CA ALA A 8 28.50 -0.93 -18.90
C ALA A 8 28.43 -1.00 -17.36
N THR A 9 29.42 -1.64 -16.71
CA THR A 9 29.48 -1.72 -15.24
C THR A 9 29.56 -0.33 -14.59
N LYS A 10 30.32 0.61 -15.17
CA LYS A 10 30.41 1.99 -14.67
C LYS A 10 29.07 2.73 -14.69
N VAL A 11 28.22 2.48 -15.69
CA VAL A 11 26.88 3.09 -15.77
C VAL A 11 26.01 2.60 -14.61
N PHE A 12 26.03 1.30 -14.32
CA PHE A 12 25.23 0.70 -13.25
C PHE A 12 25.75 1.00 -11.84
N ASP A 13 27.02 1.37 -11.70
CA ASP A 13 27.59 1.83 -10.43
C ASP A 13 27.37 3.33 -10.19
N THR A 14 26.78 4.05 -11.16
CA THR A 14 26.47 5.47 -11.04
C THR A 14 25.03 5.65 -10.54
N PRO A 15 24.80 6.10 -9.29
CA PRO A 15 23.47 6.04 -8.66
C PRO A 15 22.36 6.79 -9.40
N HIS A 16 22.65 7.99 -9.91
CA HIS A 16 21.65 8.82 -10.60
C HIS A 16 21.25 8.23 -11.96
N LEU A 17 22.18 7.58 -12.67
CA LEU A 17 21.87 6.89 -13.92
C LEU A 17 21.03 5.65 -13.64
N LEU A 18 21.38 4.89 -12.61
CA LEU A 18 20.63 3.72 -12.22
C LEU A 18 19.20 4.06 -11.73
N GLU A 19 19.04 5.13 -10.95
CA GLU A 19 17.72 5.65 -10.56
C GLU A 19 16.88 5.99 -11.79
N ASN A 20 17.47 6.69 -12.77
CA ASN A 20 16.78 7.09 -14.00
C ASN A 20 16.44 5.88 -14.89
N ILE A 21 17.31 4.87 -14.97
CA ILE A 21 16.99 3.63 -15.69
C ILE A 21 15.80 2.94 -15.03
N LEU A 22 15.85 2.78 -13.70
CA LEU A 22 14.82 2.11 -12.94
C LEU A 22 13.48 2.86 -12.94
N SER A 23 13.48 4.19 -13.05
CA SER A 23 12.22 4.97 -13.17
C SER A 23 11.46 4.72 -14.46
N HIS A 24 12.10 4.14 -15.49
CA HIS A 24 11.48 3.77 -16.76
C HIS A 24 11.11 2.28 -16.85
N VAL A 25 11.32 1.51 -15.77
CA VAL A 25 10.93 0.11 -15.71
C VAL A 25 9.42 0.02 -15.52
N GLU A 26 8.77 -0.75 -16.38
CA GLU A 26 7.32 -0.93 -16.33
C GLU A 26 6.86 -1.61 -15.04
N PHE A 27 5.65 -1.28 -14.61
CA PHE A 27 4.92 -1.91 -13.51
C PHE A 27 5.51 -1.73 -12.09
N GLY A 28 6.49 -0.84 -11.91
CA GLY A 28 6.96 -0.44 -10.57
C GLY A 28 7.93 -1.43 -9.92
N MET A 29 8.58 -1.01 -8.83
CA MET A 29 9.69 -1.76 -8.22
C MET A 29 9.27 -3.09 -7.59
N MET A 30 8.03 -3.22 -7.11
CA MET A 30 7.59 -4.46 -6.45
C MET A 30 7.39 -5.61 -7.42
N ARG A 31 7.13 -5.31 -8.70
CA ARG A 31 7.03 -6.33 -9.76
C ARG A 31 8.38 -6.68 -10.38
N ASN A 32 9.41 -5.90 -10.09
CA ASN A 32 10.77 -6.05 -10.63
C ASN A 32 11.80 -6.31 -9.51
N LEU A 33 11.40 -7.06 -8.47
CA LEU A 33 12.27 -7.39 -7.33
C LEU A 33 13.44 -8.30 -7.72
N ASP A 34 13.33 -9.02 -8.83
CA ASP A 34 14.37 -9.85 -9.43
C ASP A 34 15.59 -9.03 -9.87
N PHE A 35 15.41 -7.74 -10.21
CA PHE A 35 16.53 -6.85 -10.50
C PHE A 35 17.49 -6.68 -9.32
N ARG A 36 17.05 -6.98 -8.09
CA ARG A 36 17.94 -7.03 -6.91
C ARG A 36 19.03 -8.09 -7.04
N LEU A 37 18.87 -9.08 -7.90
CA LEU A 37 19.83 -10.15 -8.13
C LEU A 37 20.88 -9.79 -9.19
N VAL A 38 20.70 -8.69 -9.93
CA VAL A 38 21.60 -8.26 -11.00
C VAL A 38 22.95 -7.81 -10.44
N SER A 39 22.94 -6.93 -9.42
CA SER A 39 24.17 -6.48 -8.76
C SER A 39 23.88 -5.86 -7.38
N LYS A 40 24.93 -5.63 -6.59
CA LYS A 40 24.83 -4.90 -5.31
C LYS A 40 24.28 -3.47 -5.50
N SER A 41 24.66 -2.80 -6.59
CA SER A 41 24.22 -1.45 -6.94
C SER A 41 22.71 -1.43 -7.23
N PHE A 42 22.22 -2.39 -8.02
CA PHE A 42 20.78 -2.59 -8.27
C PHE A 42 20.00 -2.90 -6.98
N ASN A 43 20.48 -3.85 -6.16
CA ASN A 43 19.80 -4.17 -4.90
C ASN A 43 19.68 -2.94 -3.99
N LYS A 44 20.76 -2.15 -3.85
CA LYS A 44 20.76 -0.93 -3.03
C LYS A 44 19.76 0.10 -3.56
N GLU A 45 19.74 0.33 -4.86
CA GLU A 45 18.87 1.34 -5.46
C GLU A 45 17.39 0.95 -5.41
N ILE A 46 17.05 -0.32 -5.68
CA ILE A 46 15.67 -0.83 -5.55
C ILE A 46 15.17 -0.68 -4.12
N LEU A 47 15.98 -1.07 -3.13
CA LEU A 47 15.63 -0.93 -1.72
C LEU A 47 15.43 0.55 -1.33
N ARG A 48 16.26 1.46 -1.86
CA ARG A 48 16.09 2.92 -1.65
C ARG A 48 14.79 3.43 -2.25
N GLN A 49 14.41 2.98 -3.44
CA GLN A 49 13.15 3.37 -4.07
C GLN A 49 11.93 2.83 -3.32
N ILE A 50 11.96 1.56 -2.88
CA ILE A 50 10.90 0.97 -2.04
C ILE A 50 10.76 1.78 -0.75
N GLN A 51 11.87 2.10 -0.08
CA GLN A 51 11.86 2.94 1.12
C GLN A 51 11.21 4.31 0.86
N LYS A 52 11.59 4.99 -0.24
CA LYS A 52 11.06 6.30 -0.61
C LYS A 52 9.57 6.26 -0.91
N SER A 53 9.12 5.26 -1.68
CA SER A 53 7.72 5.14 -2.10
C SER A 53 6.80 4.68 -0.98
N HIS A 54 7.28 3.87 -0.03
CA HIS A 54 6.44 3.31 1.05
C HIS A 54 6.50 4.09 2.37
N ARG A 55 7.21 5.23 2.40
CA ARG A 55 7.11 6.20 3.50
C ARG A 55 5.68 6.76 3.61
N LYS A 56 5.01 6.93 2.46
CA LYS A 56 3.60 7.33 2.35
C LYS A 56 2.85 6.25 1.59
N ILE A 57 1.91 5.60 2.25
CA ILE A 57 1.12 4.50 1.68
C ILE A 57 -0.30 5.00 1.41
N LYS A 58 -0.73 4.87 0.16
CA LYS A 58 -2.10 5.12 -0.25
C LYS A 58 -2.74 3.80 -0.68
N ILE A 59 -3.84 3.42 -0.04
CA ILE A 59 -4.61 2.21 -0.34
C ILE A 59 -5.97 2.64 -0.87
N GLU A 60 -6.32 2.25 -2.09
CA GLU A 60 -7.58 2.69 -2.68
C GLU A 60 -8.31 1.60 -3.47
N TYR A 61 -9.63 1.68 -3.43
CA TYR A 61 -10.49 0.87 -4.29
C TYR A 61 -11.11 1.76 -5.37
N ILE A 62 -10.76 1.47 -6.63
CA ILE A 62 -11.17 2.31 -7.78
C ILE A 62 -12.52 1.84 -8.38
N GLY A 63 -13.02 0.65 -8.03
CA GLY A 63 -14.20 0.09 -8.71
C GLY A 63 -13.90 -0.37 -10.15
N LYS A 64 -14.75 -1.23 -10.72
CA LYS A 64 -14.46 -1.98 -11.97
C LYS A 64 -14.21 -1.08 -13.19
N ILE A 65 -12.96 -1.03 -13.67
CA ILE A 65 -12.52 -1.46 -15.03
C ILE A 65 -11.10 -2.04 -14.87
N PHE A 66 -10.94 -3.36 -14.83
CA PHE A 66 -9.71 -3.99 -15.34
C PHE A 66 -10.01 -4.38 -16.79
N GLY A 67 -9.95 -3.36 -17.64
CA GLY A 67 -10.14 -3.43 -19.07
C GLY A 67 -8.79 -3.63 -19.75
N ASP A 68 -8.11 -4.71 -19.40
CA ASP A 68 -7.27 -5.40 -20.38
C ASP A 68 -8.01 -6.68 -20.73
N LEU A 69 -8.90 -6.54 -21.70
CA LEU A 69 -9.42 -7.55 -22.63
C LEU A 69 -10.80 -7.09 -23.09
N ARG A 70 -10.83 -6.51 -24.30
CA ARG A 70 -12.01 -6.50 -25.17
C ARG A 70 -12.45 -7.95 -25.45
N LEU A 71 -12.97 -8.64 -24.44
CA LEU A 71 -13.64 -9.90 -24.61
C LEU A 71 -15.12 -9.61 -24.47
N THR A 72 -15.78 -9.48 -25.62
CA THR A 72 -17.23 -9.49 -25.72
C THR A 72 -17.74 -10.81 -25.13
N ILE A 73 -18.84 -10.74 -24.38
CA ILE A 73 -19.46 -11.83 -23.60
C ILE A 73 -20.11 -12.91 -24.51
N ALA A 74 -19.68 -13.01 -25.78
CA ALA A 74 -20.23 -13.95 -26.74
C ALA A 74 -19.57 -15.34 -26.67
N ASP A 75 -18.44 -15.48 -25.99
CA ASP A 75 -17.71 -16.75 -25.86
C ASP A 75 -18.00 -17.44 -24.51
N PRO A 76 -18.55 -18.68 -24.51
CA PRO A 76 -18.79 -19.47 -23.29
C PRO A 76 -17.55 -19.71 -22.41
N GLN A 77 -16.35 -19.75 -22.98
CA GLN A 77 -15.09 -19.89 -22.23
C GLN A 77 -14.69 -18.58 -21.53
N VAL A 78 -15.05 -17.44 -22.11
CA VAL A 78 -14.89 -16.10 -21.50
C VAL A 78 -15.87 -15.93 -20.35
N ALA A 79 -17.12 -16.40 -20.48
CA ALA A 79 -18.10 -16.38 -19.40
C ALA A 79 -17.63 -17.10 -18.13
N GLN A 80 -16.96 -18.25 -18.27
CA GLN A 80 -16.31 -18.96 -17.15
C GLN A 80 -15.19 -18.12 -16.48
N ARG A 81 -14.39 -17.38 -17.26
CA ARG A 81 -13.41 -16.43 -16.71
C ARG A 81 -14.11 -15.26 -15.99
N PHE A 82 -15.25 -14.79 -16.48
CA PHE A 82 -16.06 -13.75 -15.84
C PHE A 82 -16.64 -14.15 -14.47
N ASP A 83 -17.00 -15.42 -14.27
CA ASP A 83 -17.36 -15.91 -12.94
C ASP A 83 -16.14 -16.00 -11.99
N ALA A 84 -14.94 -16.27 -12.50
CA ALA A 84 -13.69 -16.10 -11.74
C ALA A 84 -13.36 -14.62 -11.45
N TYR A 85 -13.78 -13.67 -12.29
CA TYR A 85 -13.64 -12.22 -12.04
C TYR A 85 -14.65 -11.67 -11.01
N LYS A 86 -15.68 -12.42 -10.61
CA LYS A 86 -16.48 -12.08 -9.41
C LYS A 86 -15.66 -12.22 -8.12
N THR A 87 -14.55 -12.94 -8.14
CA THR A 87 -13.71 -13.22 -6.96
C THR A 87 -12.35 -12.50 -6.95
N ASP A 88 -11.86 -11.98 -8.09
CA ASP A 88 -10.59 -11.24 -8.18
C ASP A 88 -10.73 -9.76 -7.80
N ILE A 89 -11.09 -9.50 -6.55
CA ILE A 89 -11.19 -8.14 -6.02
C ILE A 89 -9.78 -7.61 -5.79
N ARG A 90 -9.49 -6.45 -6.41
CA ARG A 90 -8.20 -5.79 -6.35
C ARG A 90 -8.29 -4.45 -5.65
N VAL A 91 -7.21 -4.11 -4.96
CA VAL A 91 -6.98 -2.79 -4.39
C VAL A 91 -5.65 -2.26 -4.90
N PHE A 92 -5.55 -0.94 -4.97
CA PHE A 92 -4.32 -0.28 -5.34
C PHE A 92 -3.55 0.10 -4.09
N VAL A 93 -2.26 -0.20 -4.04
CA VAL A 93 -1.33 0.32 -3.04
C VAL A 93 -0.25 1.11 -3.77
N ASN A 94 -0.13 2.41 -3.49
CA ASN A 94 0.85 3.30 -4.13
C ASN A 94 0.88 3.19 -5.67
N ASN A 95 -0.31 3.09 -6.29
CA ASN A 95 -0.56 2.94 -7.74
C ASN A 95 -0.32 1.53 -8.31
N GLU A 96 0.14 0.57 -7.53
CA GLU A 96 0.24 -0.83 -7.96
C GLU A 96 -1.02 -1.59 -7.58
N ASN A 97 -1.52 -2.44 -8.48
CA ASN A 97 -2.68 -3.28 -8.21
C ASN A 97 -2.26 -4.62 -7.58
N PHE A 98 -2.96 -4.99 -6.53
CA PHE A 98 -2.80 -6.25 -5.82
C PHE A 98 -4.14 -6.97 -5.73
N LYS A 99 -4.12 -8.29 -5.85
CA LYS A 99 -5.27 -9.09 -5.46
C LYS A 99 -5.44 -8.99 -3.95
N LEU A 100 -6.68 -8.99 -3.47
CA LEU A 100 -6.94 -8.95 -2.04
C LEU A 100 -6.23 -10.10 -1.28
N SER A 101 -6.13 -11.28 -1.90
CA SER A 101 -5.42 -12.45 -1.36
C SER A 101 -3.91 -12.24 -1.20
N GLU A 102 -3.31 -11.29 -1.92
CA GLU A 102 -1.88 -11.00 -1.91
C GLU A 102 -1.51 -9.90 -0.91
N ILE A 103 -2.49 -9.07 -0.50
CA ILE A 103 -2.27 -7.85 0.29
C ILE A 103 -1.60 -8.14 1.65
N ASP A 104 -2.04 -9.16 2.37
CA ASP A 104 -1.44 -9.51 3.66
C ASP A 104 0.03 -9.95 3.50
N GLY A 105 0.33 -10.79 2.51
CA GLY A 105 1.70 -11.21 2.19
C GLY A 105 2.58 -10.02 1.78
N TYR A 106 2.04 -9.10 1.00
CA TYR A 106 2.72 -7.87 0.60
C TYR A 106 3.01 -6.95 1.80
N PHE A 107 2.05 -6.71 2.69
CA PHE A 107 2.28 -5.90 3.90
C PHE A 107 3.29 -6.56 4.85
N LYS A 108 3.26 -7.89 5.00
CA LYS A 108 4.31 -8.63 5.74
C LYS A 108 5.68 -8.42 5.13
N PHE A 109 5.79 -8.46 3.80
CA PHE A 109 7.04 -8.19 3.11
C PHE A 109 7.54 -6.77 3.39
N ILE A 110 6.69 -5.75 3.23
CA ILE A 110 7.07 -4.36 3.53
C ILE A 110 7.51 -4.21 4.98
N LYS A 111 6.81 -4.85 5.92
CA LYS A 111 7.16 -4.75 7.34
C LYS A 111 8.47 -5.44 7.71
N LYS A 112 8.85 -6.49 6.99
CA LYS A 112 10.17 -7.15 7.14
C LYS A 112 11.32 -6.27 6.63
N LEU A 113 11.06 -5.30 5.77
CA LEU A 113 12.07 -4.36 5.32
C LEU A 113 12.26 -3.28 6.39
N GLU A 114 13.18 -3.50 7.33
CA GLU A 114 13.49 -2.55 8.42
C GLU A 114 13.85 -1.13 7.94
N ILE A 115 14.33 -1.03 6.70
CA ILE A 115 14.61 0.25 6.04
C ILE A 115 13.35 1.08 5.78
N VAL A 116 12.18 0.46 5.67
CA VAL A 116 10.91 1.12 5.39
C VAL A 116 10.29 1.63 6.68
N LYS A 117 10.36 2.96 6.86
CA LYS A 117 9.66 3.66 7.93
C LYS A 117 8.38 4.27 7.37
N ILE A 118 7.26 3.59 7.60
CA ILE A 118 5.94 4.09 7.20
C ILE A 118 5.58 5.26 8.10
N GLU A 119 5.22 6.39 7.50
CA GLU A 119 4.85 7.60 8.23
C GLU A 119 3.42 8.04 7.96
N GLN A 120 2.90 7.78 6.77
CA GLN A 120 1.56 8.21 6.38
C GLN A 120 0.80 7.05 5.74
N ILE A 121 -0.44 6.84 6.16
CA ILE A 121 -1.37 5.90 5.55
C ILE A 121 -2.63 6.65 5.18
N THR A 122 -3.10 6.48 3.94
CA THR A 122 -4.37 7.03 3.48
C THR A 122 -5.16 5.95 2.78
N THR A 123 -6.37 5.68 3.26
CA THR A 123 -7.34 4.81 2.59
C THR A 123 -8.37 5.64 1.82
N LYS A 124 -8.81 5.17 0.66
CA LYS A 124 -9.79 5.87 -0.17
C LYS A 124 -10.78 4.92 -0.85
N SER A 125 -12.06 5.28 -0.81
CA SER A 125 -13.15 4.58 -1.51
C SER A 125 -13.32 3.11 -1.09
N LEU A 126 -12.79 2.73 0.08
CA LEU A 126 -12.84 1.33 0.52
C LEU A 126 -14.24 0.94 1.03
N TRP A 127 -15.06 1.92 1.39
CA TRP A 127 -16.48 1.75 1.74
C TRP A 127 -17.32 1.10 0.62
N LYS A 128 -16.83 1.12 -0.63
CA LYS A 128 -17.48 0.47 -1.78
C LYS A 128 -17.29 -1.06 -1.81
N LEU A 129 -16.39 -1.59 -1.00
CA LEU A 129 -16.15 -3.03 -0.88
C LEU A 129 -17.27 -3.69 -0.05
N LYS A 130 -17.46 -5.01 -0.19
CA LYS A 130 -18.36 -5.76 0.71
C LYS A 130 -17.86 -5.69 2.15
N LYS A 131 -18.77 -5.69 3.13
CA LYS A 131 -18.40 -5.53 4.55
C LYS A 131 -17.39 -6.57 5.05
N SER A 132 -17.52 -7.84 4.64
CA SER A 132 -16.55 -8.89 4.99
C SER A 132 -15.14 -8.58 4.49
N ILE A 133 -15.03 -8.00 3.30
CA ILE A 133 -13.76 -7.58 2.69
C ILE A 133 -13.21 -6.34 3.39
N GLN A 134 -14.08 -5.38 3.72
CA GLN A 134 -13.69 -4.21 4.50
C GLN A 134 -13.06 -4.62 5.83
N ASN A 135 -13.69 -5.56 6.55
CA ASN A 135 -13.19 -6.04 7.83
C ASN A 135 -11.83 -6.74 7.68
N ASN A 136 -11.67 -7.61 6.67
CA ASN A 136 -10.39 -8.28 6.44
C ASN A 136 -9.27 -7.29 6.06
N LEU A 137 -9.58 -6.32 5.19
CA LEU A 137 -8.63 -5.28 4.81
C LEU A 137 -8.28 -4.35 5.98
N HIS A 138 -9.25 -4.03 6.83
CA HIS A 138 -9.04 -3.30 8.08
C HIS A 138 -8.02 -4.02 8.95
N ASP A 139 -8.27 -5.30 9.25
CA ASP A 139 -7.41 -6.08 10.13
C ASP A 139 -6.00 -6.23 9.53
N THR A 140 -5.91 -6.37 8.22
CA THR A 140 -4.63 -6.44 7.52
C THR A 140 -3.87 -5.11 7.58
N ILE A 141 -4.53 -3.96 7.43
CA ILE A 141 -3.89 -2.65 7.56
C ILE A 141 -3.45 -2.40 9.02
N VAL A 142 -4.36 -2.61 9.97
CA VAL A 142 -4.14 -2.30 11.38
C VAL A 142 -3.15 -3.26 12.02
N ASN A 143 -3.31 -4.57 11.82
CA ASN A 143 -2.50 -5.57 12.53
C ASN A 143 -1.21 -5.93 11.78
N THR A 144 -1.22 -5.95 10.44
CA THR A 144 -0.04 -6.37 9.64
C THR A 144 0.80 -5.17 9.21
N LEU A 145 0.20 -4.15 8.59
CA LEU A 145 0.97 -3.03 8.03
C LEU A 145 1.45 -2.06 9.12
N ILE A 146 0.53 -1.59 9.96
CA ILE A 146 0.83 -0.72 11.10
C ILE A 146 1.45 -1.56 12.21
N GLY A 147 0.71 -2.56 12.67
CA GLY A 147 1.08 -3.41 13.80
C GLY A 147 1.06 -2.64 15.12
N LYS A 148 1.91 -3.04 16.06
CA LYS A 148 1.98 -2.45 17.41
C LYS A 148 3.05 -1.36 17.57
N ASN A 149 3.80 -1.05 16.51
CA ASN A 149 4.86 -0.04 16.56
C ASN A 149 4.44 1.20 15.79
N TYR A 150 4.04 2.23 16.54
CA TYR A 150 3.57 3.52 16.02
C TYR A 150 4.67 4.57 15.87
N SER A 151 5.94 4.25 16.18
CA SER A 151 7.00 5.24 16.40
C SER A 151 7.25 6.20 15.22
N ASN A 152 6.95 5.77 14.00
CA ASN A 152 7.14 6.56 12.79
C ASN A 152 5.82 7.08 12.21
N ILE A 153 4.67 6.59 12.67
CA ILE A 153 3.37 6.94 12.09
C ILE A 153 3.00 8.35 12.53
N GLN A 154 2.83 9.24 11.56
CA GLN A 154 2.46 10.64 11.76
C GLN A 154 1.02 10.91 11.34
N SER A 155 0.54 10.23 10.30
CA SER A 155 -0.76 10.52 9.68
C SER A 155 -1.49 9.24 9.28
N VAL A 156 -2.73 9.06 9.73
CA VAL A 156 -3.60 7.97 9.28
C VAL A 156 -4.95 8.53 8.90
N LYS A 157 -5.30 8.43 7.61
CA LYS A 157 -6.52 9.01 7.07
C LYS A 157 -7.41 8.00 6.36
N GLY A 158 -8.73 8.17 6.51
CA GLY A 158 -9.75 7.42 5.77
C GLY A 158 -10.11 6.05 6.34
N LEU A 159 -9.55 5.62 7.49
CA LEU A 159 -9.86 4.30 8.08
C LEU A 159 -11.35 4.14 8.44
N SER A 160 -12.09 5.25 8.56
CA SER A 160 -13.55 5.26 8.69
C SER A 160 -14.29 4.61 7.53
N ASP A 161 -13.67 4.49 6.35
CA ASP A 161 -14.22 3.70 5.24
C ASP A 161 -14.36 2.21 5.59
N LEU A 162 -13.58 1.72 6.57
CA LEU A 162 -13.49 0.32 6.93
C LEU A 162 -14.04 0.03 8.33
N CYS A 163 -13.80 0.94 9.29
CA CYS A 163 -14.08 0.74 10.70
C CYS A 163 -14.60 2.01 11.38
N TYR A 164 -15.64 1.87 12.19
CA TYR A 164 -16.26 2.97 12.95
C TYR A 164 -15.59 3.21 14.31
N GLY A 165 -14.27 3.00 14.40
CA GLY A 165 -13.47 3.27 15.60
C GLY A 165 -13.41 2.13 16.63
N CYS A 166 -12.84 1.00 16.24
CA CYS A 166 -12.45 -0.05 17.18
C CYS A 166 -11.28 0.39 18.09
N SER A 167 -11.02 -0.37 19.16
CA SER A 167 -9.92 -0.10 20.10
C SER A 167 -8.57 0.12 19.41
N ASN A 168 -8.20 -0.72 18.45
CA ASN A 168 -6.93 -0.57 17.72
C ASN A 168 -6.87 0.75 16.92
N CYS A 169 -7.98 1.19 16.33
CA CYS A 169 -8.06 2.47 15.62
C CYS A 169 -7.95 3.66 16.57
N VAL A 170 -8.51 3.54 17.78
CA VAL A 170 -8.34 4.53 18.85
C VAL A 170 -6.87 4.57 19.31
N ASP A 171 -6.24 3.42 19.51
CA ASP A 171 -4.81 3.35 19.87
C ASP A 171 -3.91 3.98 18.81
N ILE A 172 -4.19 3.72 17.53
CA ILE A 172 -3.48 4.36 16.42
C ILE A 172 -3.67 5.88 16.48
N SER A 173 -4.90 6.36 16.68
CA SER A 173 -5.18 7.79 16.69
C SER A 173 -4.38 8.50 17.79
N ARG A 174 -4.24 7.91 18.98
CA ARG A 174 -3.42 8.47 20.08
C ARG A 174 -1.95 8.71 19.71
N HIS A 175 -1.42 7.95 18.76
CA HIS A 175 -0.01 8.04 18.35
C HIS A 175 0.21 8.84 17.06
N CYS A 176 -0.85 9.36 16.44
CA CYS A 176 -0.76 10.13 15.21
C CYS A 176 -0.86 11.65 15.48
N GLN A 177 -0.14 12.44 14.68
CA GLN A 177 -0.32 13.89 14.66
C GLN A 177 -1.57 14.28 13.84
N GLU A 178 -1.90 13.49 12.83
CA GLU A 178 -3.06 13.69 11.97
C GLU A 178 -3.90 12.42 11.88
N TYR A 179 -5.20 12.51 12.17
CA TYR A 179 -6.11 11.37 12.12
C TYR A 179 -7.50 11.75 11.58
N GLY A 180 -8.15 10.83 10.87
CA GLY A 180 -9.57 10.94 10.48
C GLY A 180 -9.85 10.79 8.97
N PRO A 181 -11.12 10.86 8.53
CA PRO A 181 -12.30 11.16 9.31
C PRO A 181 -12.63 10.06 10.33
N VAL A 182 -13.28 10.41 11.44
CA VAL A 182 -13.73 9.47 12.49
C VAL A 182 -15.04 9.95 13.11
N ASN A 183 -15.90 9.03 13.54
CA ASN A 183 -17.14 9.38 14.22
C ASN A 183 -16.83 9.89 15.64
N LEU A 184 -17.51 10.97 16.05
CA LEU A 184 -17.39 11.59 17.37
C LEU A 184 -17.54 10.59 18.53
N SER A 185 -18.54 9.71 18.47
CA SER A 185 -18.80 8.72 19.53
C SER A 185 -17.61 7.79 19.79
N SER A 186 -16.78 7.53 18.78
CA SER A 186 -15.67 6.58 18.88
C SER A 186 -14.39 7.15 19.51
N ILE A 187 -14.26 8.48 19.64
CA ILE A 187 -13.04 9.12 20.18
C ILE A 187 -13.27 9.73 21.57
N PHE A 188 -14.49 10.21 21.86
CA PHE A 188 -14.77 11.01 23.05
C PHE A 188 -15.25 10.21 24.28
N ASP A 189 -15.29 8.88 24.21
CA ASP A 189 -15.58 8.01 25.37
C ASP A 189 -14.39 7.84 26.33
N VAL A 190 -13.29 8.56 26.13
CA VAL A 190 -12.06 8.42 26.92
C VAL A 190 -11.66 9.77 27.52
N GLU A 191 -11.53 9.85 28.84
CA GLU A 191 -11.11 11.05 29.60
C GLU A 191 -9.64 11.49 29.37
N GLU A 192 -8.98 11.00 28.31
CA GLU A 192 -7.56 11.23 28.05
C GLU A 192 -7.28 12.41 27.12
N LYS A 193 -6.09 13.01 27.29
CA LYS A 193 -5.62 14.14 26.48
C LYS A 193 -5.04 13.65 25.15
N PHE A 194 -5.64 14.08 24.05
CA PHE A 194 -5.11 13.86 22.70
C PHE A 194 -4.22 15.04 22.25
N HIS A 195 -3.16 14.75 21.49
CA HIS A 195 -2.20 15.75 20.98
C HIS A 195 -2.23 15.86 19.44
N PHE A 196 -3.42 15.92 18.86
CA PHE A 196 -3.57 16.08 17.42
C PHE A 196 -3.14 17.47 16.95
N LYS A 197 -2.38 17.51 15.86
CA LYS A 197 -2.21 18.71 15.04
C LYS A 197 -3.43 18.92 14.14
N LEU A 198 -4.03 17.83 13.64
CA LEU A 198 -5.24 17.87 12.82
C LEU A 198 -6.10 16.63 13.08
N LEU A 199 -7.35 16.84 13.48
CA LEU A 199 -8.36 15.80 13.61
C LEU A 199 -9.52 16.11 12.68
N THR A 200 -9.93 15.16 11.84
CA THR A 200 -11.13 15.30 11.01
C THR A 200 -12.26 14.46 11.60
N LEU A 201 -13.40 15.09 11.88
CA LEU A 201 -14.58 14.46 12.47
C LEU A 201 -15.68 14.32 11.41
N THR A 202 -16.55 13.32 11.58
CA THR A 202 -17.76 13.13 10.76
C THR A 202 -18.95 12.77 11.66
N ASP A 203 -20.13 13.24 11.26
CA ASP A 203 -21.45 13.05 11.90
C ASP A 203 -22.25 11.86 11.34
N ARG A 204 -21.62 11.05 10.46
CA ARG A 204 -22.23 9.87 9.85
C ARG A 204 -22.55 8.75 10.82
#